data_AF-A0A534H424-F1
#
_entry.id   AF-A0A534H424-F1
#
_cell.length_a   1.000
_cell.length_b   1.000
_cell.length_c   1.000
_cell.angle_alpha   90.00
_cell.angle_beta   90.00
_cell.angle_gamma   90.00
#
_symmetry.space_group_name_H-M   'P 1'
#
loop_
_entity.id
_entity.type
_entity.pdbx_description
1 polymer ?
#
loop_
_entity_poly.entity_id
_entity_poly.type
_entity_poly.pdbx_seq_one_letter_code
_entity_poly.pdbx_strand_id
1 'polypeptide(L)'
;MFTSLLDEVRIWPLLWRRRLACSWLLRDKGNIAFLAVLGLMVLAVAAIIYLAYQEEAPIEAVPVEAVRREATRAQRRANDLRCLAENIYFEARGEPIAGQYAVAEVTLNRTQAQYFPHTVCEVVHETRWDPGRRRHTADFSWTESGTLSPEDGPAWRQAMTIATAVYDDTNEPLVPGALFYHATSVRPGWASARKTVARIGNHIFYR
;
A
#
# COMPACT_ATOMS: atom_id res chain seq x y z
N MET A 1 102.14 -10.57 -51.15
CA MET A 1 101.87 -10.06 -49.79
C MET A 1 100.65 -9.14 -49.86
N PHE A 2 99.45 -9.70 -50.08
CA PHE A 2 98.23 -8.91 -50.33
C PHE A 2 96.96 -9.75 -50.00
N THR A 3 96.81 -10.19 -48.76
CA THR A 3 95.60 -10.89 -48.27
C THR A 3 95.38 -10.68 -46.76
N SER A 4 95.41 -9.44 -46.27
CA SER A 4 95.07 -9.17 -44.84
C SER A 4 94.32 -7.86 -44.58
N LEU A 5 93.77 -7.20 -45.60
CA LEU A 5 93.18 -5.86 -45.46
C LEU A 5 91.66 -5.81 -45.73
N LEU A 6 91.00 -6.95 -45.99
CA LEU A 6 89.57 -7.00 -46.31
C LEU A 6 88.66 -7.53 -45.20
N ASP A 7 89.20 -8.06 -44.09
CA ASP A 7 88.38 -8.53 -42.96
C ASP A 7 88.04 -7.43 -41.94
N GLU A 8 88.77 -6.31 -41.93
CA GLU A 8 88.53 -5.24 -40.95
C GLU A 8 87.32 -4.34 -41.30
N VAL A 9 86.92 -4.25 -42.58
CA VAL A 9 85.85 -3.33 -43.01
C VAL A 9 84.44 -3.87 -42.70
N ARG A 10 84.30 -5.16 -42.37
CA ARG A 10 82.98 -5.81 -42.18
C ARG A 10 82.42 -5.75 -40.75
N ILE A 11 83.23 -5.43 -39.74
CA ILE A 11 82.84 -5.57 -38.31
C ILE A 11 82.47 -4.22 -37.68
N TRP A 12 82.96 -3.11 -38.25
CA TRP A 12 82.73 -1.75 -37.77
C TRP A 12 81.25 -1.32 -37.65
N PRO A 13 80.33 -1.66 -38.58
CA PRO A 13 78.92 -1.25 -38.47
C PRO A 13 78.14 -1.98 -37.36
N LEU A 14 78.56 -3.20 -36.99
CA LEU A 14 77.86 -4.04 -36.02
C LEU A 14 78.18 -3.65 -34.58
N LEU A 15 79.44 -3.29 -34.30
CA LEU A 15 79.88 -2.87 -32.96
C LEU A 15 79.32 -1.49 -32.59
N TRP A 16 79.17 -0.59 -33.56
CA TRP A 16 78.58 0.73 -33.34
C TRP A 16 77.06 0.65 -33.08
N ARG A 17 76.33 -0.19 -33.84
CA ARG A 17 74.90 -0.47 -33.61
C ARG A 17 74.63 -1.08 -32.23
N ARG A 18 75.48 -2.01 -31.76
CA ARG A 18 75.34 -2.62 -30.43
C ARG A 18 75.63 -1.63 -29.28
N ARG A 19 76.62 -0.75 -29.44
CA ARG A 19 76.93 0.30 -28.45
C ARG A 19 75.82 1.35 -28.33
N LEU A 20 75.25 1.81 -29.45
CA LEU A 20 74.12 2.72 -29.43
C LEU A 20 72.86 2.10 -28.82
N ALA A 21 72.53 0.85 -29.19
CA ALA A 21 71.39 0.13 -28.63
C ALA A 21 71.50 -0.06 -27.10
N CYS A 22 72.69 -0.42 -26.59
CA CYS A 22 72.92 -0.49 -25.14
C CYS A 22 72.88 0.88 -24.47
N SER A 23 73.41 1.94 -25.10
CA SER A 23 73.33 3.30 -24.54
C SER A 23 71.90 3.85 -24.51
N TRP A 24 71.07 3.49 -25.49
CA TRP A 24 69.64 3.81 -25.52
C TRP A 24 68.93 3.08 -24.39
N LEU A 25 69.12 1.76 -24.25
CA LEU A 25 68.52 0.97 -23.15
C LEU A 25 68.97 1.39 -21.74
N LEU A 26 70.22 1.85 -21.58
CA LEU A 26 70.77 2.24 -20.28
C LEU A 26 70.38 3.68 -19.87
N ARG A 27 70.21 4.59 -20.85
CA ARG A 27 69.82 5.99 -20.62
C ARG A 27 68.29 6.17 -20.47
N ASP A 28 67.51 5.19 -20.93
CA ASP A 28 66.04 5.22 -20.93
C ASP A 28 65.39 4.62 -19.66
N LYS A 29 66.19 4.04 -18.74
CA LYS A 29 65.68 3.49 -17.47
C LYS A 29 64.91 4.51 -16.63
N GLY A 30 65.30 5.79 -16.71
CA GLY A 30 64.58 6.89 -16.05
C GLY A 30 63.20 7.15 -16.65
N ASN A 31 63.08 7.07 -17.99
CA ASN A 31 61.80 7.25 -18.68
C ASN A 31 60.87 6.06 -18.45
N ILE A 32 61.42 4.83 -18.44
CA ILE A 32 60.65 3.62 -18.12
C ILE A 32 60.11 3.69 -16.69
N ALA A 33 60.93 4.11 -15.72
CA ALA A 33 60.49 4.31 -14.34
C ALA A 33 59.42 5.40 -14.21
N PHE A 34 59.59 6.52 -14.92
CA PHE A 34 58.62 7.61 -14.95
C PHE A 34 57.26 7.17 -15.53
N LEU A 35 57.26 6.45 -16.66
CA LEU A 35 56.05 5.93 -17.29
C LEU A 35 55.34 4.89 -16.41
N ALA A 36 56.09 4.07 -15.69
CA ALA A 36 55.52 3.09 -14.75
C ALA A 36 54.81 3.78 -13.58
N VAL A 37 55.42 4.83 -13.00
CA VAL A 37 54.80 5.62 -11.92
C VAL A 37 53.58 6.38 -12.43
N LEU A 38 53.66 6.99 -13.61
CA LEU A 38 52.53 7.67 -14.24
C LEU A 38 51.37 6.70 -14.52
N GLY A 39 51.67 5.50 -15.03
CA GLY A 39 50.69 4.45 -15.27
C GLY A 39 50.00 3.99 -13.98
N LEU A 40 50.77 3.76 -12.91
CA LEU A 40 50.21 3.41 -11.59
C LEU A 40 49.33 4.53 -11.02
N MET A 41 49.73 5.79 -11.17
CA MET A 41 48.92 6.94 -10.74
C MET A 41 47.61 7.03 -11.51
N VAL A 42 47.63 6.83 -12.83
CA VAL A 42 46.42 6.80 -13.66
C VAL A 42 45.50 5.65 -13.26
N LEU A 43 46.05 4.45 -13.02
CA LEU A 43 45.28 3.30 -12.56
C LEU A 43 44.68 3.52 -11.16
N ALA A 44 45.43 4.14 -10.25
CA ALA A 44 44.95 4.47 -8.91
C ALA A 44 43.81 5.50 -8.96
N VAL A 45 43.95 6.56 -9.77
CA VAL A 45 42.89 7.56 -9.98
C VAL A 45 41.66 6.92 -10.63
N ALA A 46 41.84 6.08 -11.64
CA ALA A 46 40.74 5.35 -12.28
C ALA A 46 40.03 4.41 -11.30
N ALA A 47 40.77 3.73 -10.43
CA ALA A 47 40.22 2.86 -9.39
C ALA A 47 39.45 3.68 -8.34
N ILE A 48 39.97 4.83 -7.90
CA ILE A 48 39.27 5.73 -6.96
C ILE A 48 37.96 6.23 -7.59
N ILE A 49 37.99 6.66 -8.86
CA ILE A 49 36.79 7.08 -9.59
C ILE A 49 35.80 5.92 -9.69
N TYR A 50 36.26 4.72 -10.06
CA TYR A 50 35.42 3.53 -10.16
C TYR A 50 34.78 3.15 -8.82
N LEU A 51 35.55 3.21 -7.73
CA LEU A 51 35.04 2.95 -6.38
C LEU A 51 34.07 4.04 -5.91
N ALA A 52 34.32 5.31 -6.27
CA ALA A 52 33.38 6.41 -6.00
C ALA A 52 32.06 6.25 -6.79
N TYR A 53 32.11 5.72 -8.01
CA TYR A 53 30.91 5.38 -8.78
C TYR A 53 30.14 4.17 -8.21
N GLN A 54 30.80 3.28 -7.47
CA GLN A 54 30.14 2.14 -6.81
C GLN A 54 29.35 2.53 -5.55
N GLU A 55 29.48 3.76 -5.06
CA GLU A 55 28.73 4.28 -3.90
C GLU A 55 27.39 4.94 -4.26
N GLU A 56 27.02 5.04 -5.54
CA GLU A 56 25.65 5.40 -5.92
C GLU A 56 24.71 4.23 -5.59
N ALA A 57 24.34 4.13 -4.32
CA ALA A 57 23.28 3.26 -3.85
C ALA A 57 22.03 3.52 -4.70
N PRO A 58 21.46 2.50 -5.35
CA PRO A 58 20.24 2.71 -6.11
C PRO A 58 19.17 3.18 -5.13
N ILE A 59 18.58 4.35 -5.40
CA ILE A 59 17.37 4.83 -4.74
C ILE A 59 16.38 3.67 -4.85
N GLU A 60 16.08 3.01 -3.73
CA GLU A 60 15.17 1.86 -3.70
C GLU A 60 13.83 2.37 -4.21
N ALA A 61 13.50 2.06 -5.47
CA ALA A 61 12.30 2.54 -6.09
C ALA A 61 11.11 1.92 -5.34
N VAL A 62 10.46 2.71 -4.49
CA VAL A 62 9.22 2.29 -3.84
C VAL A 62 8.30 1.81 -4.96
N PRO A 63 7.84 0.55 -4.94
CA PRO A 63 7.05 0.02 -6.03
C PRO A 63 5.76 0.83 -6.12
N VAL A 64 5.63 1.63 -7.18
CA VAL A 64 4.47 2.52 -7.43
C VAL A 64 3.14 1.76 -7.29
N GLU A 65 3.15 0.48 -7.65
CA GLU A 65 2.01 -0.42 -7.48
C GLU A 65 1.62 -0.68 -6.02
N ALA A 66 2.58 -0.79 -5.10
CA ALA A 66 2.31 -0.93 -3.67
C ALA A 66 1.68 0.35 -3.10
N VAL A 67 2.22 1.52 -3.46
CA VAL A 67 1.65 2.83 -3.06
C VAL A 67 0.22 2.97 -3.57
N ARG A 68 -0.02 2.60 -4.84
CA ARG A 68 -1.37 2.63 -5.43
C ARG A 68 -2.34 1.69 -4.70
N ARG A 69 -1.91 0.48 -4.36
CA ARG A 69 -2.73 -0.49 -3.61
C ARG A 69 -3.09 0.02 -2.23
N GLU A 70 -2.12 0.63 -1.53
CA GLU A 70 -2.34 1.23 -0.22
C GLU A 70 -3.31 2.41 -0.30
N ALA A 71 -3.12 3.32 -1.26
CA ALA A 71 -4.05 4.43 -1.50
C ALA A 71 -5.48 3.93 -1.82
N THR A 72 -5.59 2.87 -2.63
CA THR A 72 -6.90 2.28 -2.95
C THR A 72 -7.55 1.63 -1.72
N ARG A 73 -6.75 0.98 -0.86
CA ARG A 73 -7.24 0.42 0.41
C ARG A 73 -7.68 1.51 1.37
N ALA A 74 -6.91 2.58 1.51
CA ALA A 74 -7.24 3.73 2.34
C ALA A 74 -8.53 4.40 1.86
N GLN A 75 -8.70 4.57 0.55
CA GLN A 75 -9.94 5.11 -0.03
C GLN A 75 -11.15 4.22 0.24
N ARG A 76 -11.03 2.91 0.05
CA ARG A 76 -12.11 1.96 0.37
C ARG A 76 -12.48 2.02 1.84
N ARG A 77 -11.49 2.01 2.74
CA ARG A 77 -11.73 2.14 4.18
C ARG A 77 -12.43 3.45 4.52
N ALA A 78 -12.00 4.57 3.95
CA ALA A 78 -12.65 5.86 4.18
C ALA A 78 -14.11 5.86 3.72
N ASN A 79 -14.40 5.25 2.57
CA ASN A 79 -15.77 5.10 2.05
C ASN A 79 -16.62 4.20 2.95
N ASP A 80 -16.10 3.04 3.36
CA ASP A 80 -16.82 2.12 4.25
C ASP A 80 -17.14 2.77 5.60
N LEU A 81 -16.19 3.48 6.20
CA LEU A 81 -16.41 4.20 7.46
C LEU A 81 -17.46 5.30 7.31
N ARG A 82 -17.44 6.02 6.19
CA ARG A 82 -18.45 7.03 5.86
C ARG A 82 -19.85 6.40 5.79
N CYS A 83 -20.03 5.33 5.01
CA CYS A 83 -21.30 4.62 4.87
C CYS A 83 -21.77 4.02 6.21
N LEU A 84 -20.87 3.43 7.00
CA LEU A 84 -21.19 2.90 8.32
C LEU A 84 -21.67 3.99 9.27
N ALA A 85 -20.95 5.12 9.32
CA ALA A 85 -21.28 6.24 10.16
C ALA A 85 -22.61 6.89 9.75
N GLU A 86 -22.88 7.04 8.44
CA GLU A 86 -24.16 7.53 7.93
C GLU A 86 -25.30 6.61 8.38
N ASN A 87 -25.10 5.30 8.27
CA ASN A 87 -26.10 4.34 8.72
C ASN A 87 -26.37 4.46 10.23
N ILE A 88 -25.33 4.50 11.07
CA ILE A 88 -25.47 4.71 12.51
C ILE A 88 -26.20 6.03 12.82
N TYR A 89 -25.85 7.09 12.11
CA TYR A 89 -26.44 8.42 12.32
C TYR A 89 -27.95 8.40 12.02
N PHE A 90 -28.36 7.88 10.88
CA PHE A 90 -29.77 7.90 10.49
C PHE A 90 -30.61 6.86 11.21
N GLU A 91 -30.05 5.69 11.54
CA GLU A 91 -30.79 4.61 12.19
C GLU A 91 -30.77 4.68 13.72
N ALA A 92 -29.75 5.32 14.33
CA ALA A 92 -29.51 5.18 15.76
C ALA A 92 -29.01 6.44 16.49
N ARG A 93 -28.93 7.63 15.89
CA ARG A 93 -28.45 8.85 16.61
C ARG A 93 -29.24 9.18 17.89
N GLY A 94 -30.51 8.78 17.97
CA GLY A 94 -31.38 8.96 19.14
C GLY A 94 -31.34 7.80 20.15
N GLU A 95 -30.61 6.72 19.84
CA GLU A 95 -30.47 5.55 20.69
C GLU A 95 -29.35 5.73 21.72
N PRO A 96 -29.38 4.97 22.84
CA PRO A 96 -28.21 4.87 23.72
C PRO A 96 -26.97 4.43 22.94
N ILE A 97 -25.77 4.75 23.44
CA ILE A 97 -24.49 4.41 22.78
C ILE A 97 -24.45 2.91 22.42
N ALA A 98 -24.89 2.03 23.32
CA ALA A 98 -24.97 0.59 23.07
C ALA A 98 -25.85 0.23 21.85
N GLY A 99 -26.94 0.96 21.60
CA GLY A 99 -27.79 0.76 20.44
C GLY A 99 -27.13 1.20 19.13
N GLN A 100 -26.29 2.25 19.19
CA GLN A 100 -25.50 2.70 18.03
C GLN A 100 -24.42 1.69 17.66
N TYR A 101 -23.71 1.13 18.64
CA TYR A 101 -22.79 0.00 18.43
C TYR A 101 -23.53 -1.20 17.84
N ALA A 102 -24.70 -1.56 18.37
CA ALA A 102 -25.45 -2.71 17.89
C ALA A 102 -25.93 -2.58 16.44
N VAL A 103 -26.33 -1.38 15.99
CA VAL A 103 -26.65 -1.14 14.56
C VAL A 103 -25.41 -1.28 13.69
N ALA A 104 -24.26 -0.73 14.12
CA ALA A 104 -23.00 -0.87 13.40
C ALA A 104 -22.57 -2.33 13.25
N GLU A 105 -22.70 -3.12 14.33
CA GLU A 105 -22.40 -4.55 14.34
C GLU A 105 -23.31 -5.33 13.39
N VAL A 106 -24.61 -5.02 13.32
CA VAL A 106 -25.51 -5.65 12.33
C VAL A 106 -25.03 -5.39 10.91
N THR A 107 -24.62 -4.16 10.60
CA THR A 107 -24.09 -3.82 9.27
C THR A 107 -22.83 -4.63 8.94
N LEU A 108 -21.88 -4.80 9.87
CA LEU A 108 -20.70 -5.65 9.64
C LEU A 108 -21.01 -7.16 9.63
N ASN A 109 -21.92 -7.63 10.47
CA ASN A 109 -22.35 -9.03 10.45
C ASN A 109 -22.95 -9.39 9.09
N ARG A 110 -23.66 -8.45 8.44
CA ARG A 110 -24.17 -8.62 7.08
C ARG A 110 -23.03 -8.76 6.06
N THR A 111 -21.96 -7.97 6.13
CA THR A 111 -20.85 -8.11 5.15
C THR A 111 -20.18 -9.50 5.20
N GLN A 112 -20.27 -10.17 6.36
CA GLN A 112 -19.74 -11.50 6.60
C GLN A 112 -20.75 -12.64 6.29
N ALA A 113 -22.02 -12.32 6.08
CA ALA A 113 -23.06 -13.31 5.84
C ALA A 113 -23.24 -13.61 4.34
N GLN A 114 -23.53 -14.87 4.01
CA GLN A 114 -23.63 -15.34 2.62
C GLN A 114 -24.72 -14.66 1.78
N TYR A 115 -25.79 -14.17 2.42
CA TYR A 115 -26.97 -13.63 1.74
C TYR A 115 -26.94 -12.11 1.55
N PHE A 116 -25.83 -11.45 1.89
CA PHE A 116 -25.69 -10.01 1.87
C PHE A 116 -24.44 -9.62 1.06
N PRO A 117 -24.36 -8.38 0.57
CA PRO A 117 -23.16 -7.86 -0.07
C PRO A 117 -21.94 -7.87 0.85
N HIS A 118 -20.74 -7.89 0.28
CA HIS A 118 -19.48 -8.06 1.03
C HIS A 118 -18.79 -6.75 1.42
N THR A 119 -19.33 -5.60 1.01
CA THR A 119 -18.81 -4.29 1.41
C THR A 119 -19.84 -3.50 2.20
N VAL A 120 -19.36 -2.62 3.07
CA VAL A 120 -20.24 -1.87 3.99
C VAL A 120 -21.20 -0.98 3.20
N CYS A 121 -20.69 -0.24 2.22
CA CYS A 121 -21.53 0.63 1.41
C CYS A 121 -22.57 -0.16 0.60
N GLU A 122 -22.23 -1.33 0.07
CA GLU A 122 -23.23 -2.15 -0.65
C GLU A 122 -24.31 -2.68 0.28
N VAL A 123 -23.98 -3.05 1.54
CA VAL A 123 -24.97 -3.43 2.54
C VAL A 123 -25.87 -2.25 2.90
N VAL A 124 -25.30 -1.05 3.10
CA VAL A 124 -26.05 0.16 3.45
C VAL A 124 -26.98 0.61 2.33
N HIS A 125 -26.56 0.47 1.07
CA HIS A 125 -27.35 0.87 -0.10
C HIS A 125 -28.06 -0.32 -0.78
N GLU A 126 -28.17 -1.47 -0.10
CA GLU A 126 -28.84 -2.63 -0.64
C GLU A 126 -30.33 -2.34 -0.86
N THR A 127 -30.83 -2.68 -2.05
CA THR A 127 -32.25 -2.60 -2.36
C THR A 127 -32.76 -3.95 -2.86
N ARG A 128 -33.94 -4.36 -2.41
CA ARG A 128 -34.57 -5.63 -2.78
C ARG A 128 -35.93 -5.39 -3.41
N TRP A 129 -36.29 -6.21 -4.40
CA TRP A 129 -37.63 -6.18 -4.97
C TRP A 129 -38.66 -6.63 -3.92
N ASP A 130 -39.63 -5.77 -3.61
CA ASP A 130 -40.78 -6.09 -2.76
C ASP A 130 -42.01 -6.34 -3.65
N PRO A 131 -42.48 -7.61 -3.77
CA PRO A 131 -43.66 -7.94 -4.57
C PRO A 131 -44.96 -7.29 -4.06
N GLY A 132 -45.07 -7.07 -2.75
CA GLY A 132 -46.24 -6.45 -2.12
C GLY A 132 -46.34 -4.96 -2.44
N ARG A 133 -45.19 -4.27 -2.51
CA ARG A 133 -45.11 -2.85 -2.87
C ARG A 133 -44.90 -2.60 -4.37
N ARG A 134 -44.63 -3.66 -5.14
CA ARG A 134 -44.32 -3.62 -6.59
C ARG A 134 -43.20 -2.64 -6.94
N ARG A 135 -42.17 -2.58 -6.09
CA ARG A 135 -40.99 -1.72 -6.28
C ARG A 135 -39.78 -2.27 -5.53
N HIS A 136 -38.59 -1.74 -5.83
CA HIS A 136 -37.42 -1.92 -4.98
C HIS A 136 -37.60 -1.12 -3.68
N THR A 137 -37.28 -1.76 -2.55
CA THR A 137 -37.29 -1.18 -1.20
C THR A 137 -35.88 -1.29 -0.64
N ALA A 138 -35.40 -0.26 0.05
CA ALA A 138 -34.10 -0.29 0.70
C ALA A 138 -34.17 -0.99 2.06
N ASP A 139 -33.06 -1.61 2.47
CA ASP A 139 -32.94 -2.17 3.82
C ASP A 139 -32.89 -1.08 4.90
N PHE A 140 -32.41 0.12 4.56
CA PHE A 140 -32.38 1.30 5.42
C PHE A 140 -33.21 2.43 4.79
N SER A 141 -34.29 2.85 5.45
CA SER A 141 -35.29 3.73 4.84
C SER A 141 -34.76 5.10 4.41
N TRP A 142 -33.70 5.59 5.07
CA TRP A 142 -33.08 6.88 4.76
C TRP A 142 -32.40 6.88 3.38
N THR A 143 -32.02 5.71 2.85
CA THR A 143 -31.40 5.60 1.51
C THR A 143 -32.43 5.63 0.37
N GLU A 144 -33.73 5.51 0.67
CA GLU A 144 -34.78 5.67 -0.35
C GLU A 144 -35.00 7.14 -0.72
N SER A 145 -34.72 8.05 0.21
CA SER A 145 -35.07 9.47 0.11
C SER A 145 -33.90 10.32 -0.40
N GLY A 146 -33.40 10.02 -1.61
CA GLY A 146 -32.32 10.79 -2.24
C GLY A 146 -31.05 10.90 -1.38
N THR A 147 -30.22 11.91 -1.66
CA THR A 147 -28.97 12.13 -0.92
C THR A 147 -29.24 12.89 0.38
N LEU A 148 -29.50 12.15 1.47
CA LEU A 148 -29.47 12.69 2.82
C LEU A 148 -28.03 12.77 3.32
N SER A 149 -27.64 13.93 3.84
CA SER A 149 -26.33 14.14 4.46
C SER A 149 -26.49 14.35 5.96
N PRO A 150 -25.66 13.72 6.80
CA PRO A 150 -25.60 14.02 8.22
C PRO A 150 -25.30 15.50 8.47
N GLU A 151 -25.87 16.05 9.54
CA GLU A 151 -25.54 17.40 9.99
C GLU A 151 -24.21 17.37 10.74
N ASP A 152 -23.35 18.34 10.48
CA ASP A 152 -22.10 18.49 11.24
C ASP A 152 -22.42 18.78 12.70
N GLY A 153 -22.00 17.89 13.60
CA GLY A 153 -22.34 18.03 15.01
C GLY A 153 -21.84 16.88 15.90
N PRO A 154 -22.17 16.93 17.21
CA PRO A 154 -21.77 15.89 18.16
C PRO A 154 -22.27 14.49 17.77
N ALA A 155 -23.51 14.38 17.30
CA ALA A 155 -24.09 13.12 16.88
C ALA A 155 -23.35 12.51 15.67
N TRP A 156 -22.96 13.35 14.69
CA TRP A 156 -22.17 12.87 13.55
C TRP A 156 -20.77 12.42 13.94
N ARG A 157 -20.07 13.18 14.80
CA ARG A 157 -18.76 12.77 15.34
C ARG A 157 -18.83 11.49 16.15
N GLN A 158 -19.90 11.32 16.93
CA GLN A 158 -20.13 10.09 17.69
C GLN A 158 -20.35 8.90 16.75
N ALA A 159 -21.19 9.05 15.72
CA ALA A 159 -21.41 8.01 14.72
C ALA A 159 -20.10 7.61 14.02
N MET A 160 -19.25 8.58 13.66
CA MET A 160 -17.93 8.30 13.06
C MET A 160 -16.97 7.58 14.02
N THR A 161 -17.00 7.94 15.31
CA THR A 161 -16.19 7.30 16.34
C THR A 161 -16.60 5.84 16.52
N ILE A 162 -17.90 5.57 16.62
CA ILE A 162 -18.45 4.23 16.76
C ILE A 162 -18.19 3.40 15.49
N ALA A 163 -18.42 3.98 14.31
CA ALA A 163 -18.11 3.33 13.04
C ALA A 163 -16.64 2.87 12.97
N THR A 164 -15.71 3.74 13.38
CA THR A 164 -14.29 3.41 13.43
C THR A 164 -14.01 2.28 14.41
N ALA A 165 -14.56 2.38 15.62
CA ALA A 165 -14.34 1.37 16.66
C ALA A 165 -14.81 -0.03 16.24
N VAL A 166 -15.99 -0.11 15.61
CA VAL A 166 -16.61 -1.35 15.15
C VAL A 166 -15.93 -1.89 13.90
N TYR A 167 -15.60 -1.03 12.93
CA TYR A 167 -14.90 -1.44 11.71
C TYR A 167 -13.50 -1.98 11.97
N ASP A 168 -12.78 -1.38 12.91
CA ASP A 168 -11.44 -1.82 13.30
C ASP A 168 -11.45 -2.95 14.36
N ASP A 169 -12.63 -3.48 14.71
CA ASP A 169 -12.83 -4.58 15.68
C ASP A 169 -12.20 -4.29 17.06
N THR A 170 -12.38 -3.05 17.55
CA THR A 170 -11.78 -2.57 18.81
C THR A 170 -12.74 -2.60 20.00
N ASN A 171 -13.95 -3.13 19.83
CA ASN A 171 -14.96 -3.27 20.89
C ASN A 171 -15.47 -4.71 21.01
N GLU A 172 -15.92 -5.10 22.20
CA GLU A 172 -16.63 -6.35 22.39
C GLU A 172 -18.01 -6.28 21.71
N PRO A 173 -18.42 -7.32 20.96
CA PRO A 173 -19.70 -7.30 20.25
C PRO A 173 -20.88 -7.42 21.21
N LEU A 174 -21.82 -6.48 21.11
CA LEU A 174 -23.05 -6.44 21.90
C LEU A 174 -24.15 -7.35 21.35
N VAL A 175 -24.18 -7.55 20.03
CA VAL A 175 -25.19 -8.33 19.30
C VAL A 175 -24.52 -9.32 18.33
N PRO A 176 -23.67 -10.24 18.82
CA PRO A 176 -22.87 -11.11 17.96
C PRO A 176 -23.75 -11.93 17.02
N GLY A 177 -23.48 -11.82 15.72
CA GLY A 177 -24.21 -12.52 14.66
C GLY A 177 -25.68 -12.11 14.51
N ALA A 178 -26.09 -10.95 15.02
CA ALA A 178 -27.38 -10.37 14.66
C ALA A 178 -27.32 -9.83 13.23
N LEU A 179 -28.34 -10.15 12.43
CA LEU A 179 -28.45 -9.74 11.01
C LEU A 179 -29.66 -8.84 10.77
N PHE A 180 -30.60 -8.81 11.70
CA PHE A 180 -31.85 -8.07 11.57
C PHE A 180 -32.17 -7.34 12.87
N TYR A 181 -32.82 -6.18 12.75
CA TYR A 181 -33.43 -5.51 13.89
C TYR A 181 -34.71 -4.79 13.46
N HIS A 182 -35.53 -4.42 14.43
CA HIS A 182 -36.63 -3.49 14.22
C HIS A 182 -36.90 -2.65 15.47
N ALA A 183 -37.55 -1.50 15.27
CA ALA A 183 -38.01 -0.64 16.35
C ALA A 183 -39.12 -1.30 17.16
N THR A 184 -39.11 -1.17 18.48
CA THR A 184 -40.09 -1.78 19.39
C THR A 184 -41.53 -1.31 19.16
N SER A 185 -41.70 -0.20 18.43
CA SER A 185 -42.99 0.36 18.01
C SER A 185 -43.62 -0.37 16.81
N VAL A 186 -42.87 -1.20 16.09
CA VAL A 186 -43.37 -1.95 14.92
C VAL A 186 -43.34 -3.46 15.16
N ARG A 187 -44.18 -4.20 14.42
CA ARG A 187 -44.27 -5.68 14.52
C ARG A 187 -44.21 -6.33 13.15
N PRO A 188 -43.02 -6.53 12.58
CA PRO A 188 -42.90 -7.17 11.29
C PRO A 188 -43.21 -8.67 11.38
N GLY A 189 -43.94 -9.21 10.40
CA GLY A 189 -44.34 -10.63 10.37
C GLY A 189 -43.15 -11.59 10.32
N TRP A 190 -42.00 -11.14 9.82
CA TRP A 190 -40.78 -11.95 9.73
C TRP A 190 -40.08 -12.18 11.08
N ALA A 191 -40.41 -11.40 12.12
CA ALA A 191 -39.73 -11.46 13.41
C ALA A 191 -40.02 -12.74 14.19
N SER A 192 -41.22 -13.31 14.05
CA SER A 192 -41.60 -14.55 14.74
C SER A 192 -40.80 -15.78 14.29
N ALA A 193 -40.22 -15.72 13.09
CA ALA A 193 -39.43 -16.80 12.51
C ALA A 193 -37.93 -16.72 12.88
N ARG A 194 -37.49 -15.71 13.63
CA ARG A 194 -36.08 -15.46 13.96
C ARG A 194 -35.81 -15.53 15.46
N LYS A 195 -34.57 -15.83 15.82
CA LYS A 195 -34.17 -15.89 17.22
C LYS A 195 -33.76 -14.50 17.71
N THR A 196 -34.41 -14.01 18.77
CA THR A 196 -34.00 -12.76 19.43
C THR A 196 -32.61 -12.91 20.05
N VAL A 197 -31.73 -11.95 19.76
CA VAL A 197 -30.36 -11.85 20.31
C VAL A 197 -30.36 -10.93 21.52
N ALA A 198 -30.89 -9.72 21.37
CA ALA A 198 -30.94 -8.72 22.43
C ALA A 198 -32.04 -7.68 22.16
N ARG A 199 -32.39 -6.92 23.20
CA ARG A 199 -33.14 -5.66 23.08
C ARG A 199 -32.29 -4.56 23.68
N ILE A 200 -31.96 -3.54 22.88
CA ILE A 200 -31.11 -2.42 23.29
C ILE A 200 -31.80 -1.13 22.83
N GLY A 201 -32.09 -0.24 23.78
CA GLY A 201 -32.88 0.96 23.50
C GLY A 201 -34.25 0.62 22.93
N ASN A 202 -34.58 1.26 21.81
CA ASN A 202 -35.81 1.04 21.05
C ASN A 202 -35.69 -0.05 19.99
N HIS A 203 -34.57 -0.79 19.93
CA HIS A 203 -34.36 -1.85 18.95
C HIS A 203 -34.40 -3.26 19.56
N ILE A 204 -34.97 -4.20 18.81
CA ILE A 204 -34.87 -5.63 19.08
C ILE A 204 -34.05 -6.26 17.95
N PHE A 205 -33.00 -7.00 18.30
CA PHE A 205 -32.03 -7.60 17.39
C PHE A 205 -32.25 -9.10 17.26
N TYR A 206 -32.01 -9.64 16.07
CA TYR A 206 -32.32 -11.01 15.70
C TYR A 206 -31.23 -11.68 14.87
N ARG A 207 -31.13 -13.00 15.03
CA ARG A 207 -30.37 -13.92 14.18
C ARG A 207 -31.34 -14.79 13.36
#